data_AF-A0A725UYM5-F1
#
_entry.id   AF-A0A725UYM5-F1
#
_cell.length_a   1.000
_cell.length_b   1.000
_cell.length_c   1.000
_cell.angle_alpha   90.00
_cell.angle_beta   90.00
_cell.angle_gamma   90.00
#
_symmetry.space_group_name_H-M   'P 1'
#
loop_
_entity.id
_entity.type
_entity.pdbx_description
1 polymer ?
#
loop_
_entity_poly.entity_id
_entity_poly.type
_entity_poly.pdbx_seq_one_letter_code
_entity_poly.pdbx_strand_id
1 'polypeptide(L)'
;MSSLYEKSQGTKIQITSAPATPETVGSATYLDLQCTIKEVQFTGGQKQDIDVTTLCSTEQENINGLGAQSEISLSGNFYSNPAQDALREAYDNDTTYGFKIIFPSGIGFQFL
;
A
#
# COMPACT_ATOMS: atom_id res chain seq x y z
N MET A 1 -18.65 -12.17 4.99
CA MET A 1 -19.46 -12.96 4.05
C MET A 1 -18.75 -12.90 2.71
N SER A 2 -18.23 -14.04 2.23
CA SER A 2 -17.28 -14.16 1.13
C SER A 2 -17.86 -13.76 -0.23
N SER A 3 -17.11 -13.00 -1.02
CA SER A 3 -17.19 -13.12 -2.48
C SER A 3 -15.95 -13.86 -2.94
N LEU A 4 -16.14 -14.99 -3.63
CA LEU A 4 -15.07 -15.82 -4.21
C LEU A 4 -14.21 -15.03 -5.23
N TYR A 5 -14.75 -13.92 -5.74
CA TYR A 5 -14.08 -12.91 -6.56
C TYR A 5 -14.65 -11.53 -6.21
N GLU A 6 -13.82 -10.60 -5.75
CA GLU A 6 -14.26 -9.21 -5.58
C GLU A 6 -14.22 -8.53 -6.95
N LYS A 7 -15.33 -7.87 -7.34
CA LYS A 7 -15.38 -7.17 -8.64
C LYS A 7 -14.41 -6.00 -8.58
N SER A 8 -13.49 -5.91 -9.55
CA SER A 8 -12.60 -4.75 -9.70
C SER A 8 -13.35 -3.50 -10.16
N GLN A 9 -14.50 -3.67 -10.82
CA GLN A 9 -15.32 -2.57 -11.31
C GLN A 9 -15.94 -1.80 -10.15
N GLY A 10 -15.56 -0.53 -10.00
CA GLY A 10 -16.00 0.34 -8.92
C GLY A 10 -15.01 0.42 -7.75
N THR A 11 -13.86 -0.25 -7.83
CA THR A 11 -12.75 -0.05 -6.90
C THR A 11 -12.23 1.38 -7.03
N LYS A 12 -12.25 2.13 -5.92
CA LYS A 12 -11.72 3.48 -5.85
C LYS A 12 -10.33 3.42 -5.25
N ILE A 13 -9.35 3.87 -6.02
CA ILE A 13 -7.97 4.06 -5.55
C ILE A 13 -7.80 5.56 -5.42
N GLN A 14 -7.30 5.99 -4.26
CA GLN A 14 -7.19 7.40 -3.93
C GLN A 14 -5.84 7.70 -3.27
N ILE A 15 -5.34 8.91 -3.48
CA ILE A 15 -4.16 9.47 -2.84
C ILE A 15 -4.54 10.74 -2.10
N THR A 16 -3.87 11.06 -0.99
CA THR A 16 -4.08 12.35 -0.31
C THR A 16 -3.66 13.52 -1.21
N SER A 17 -4.32 14.66 -1.08
CA SER A 17 -3.95 15.86 -1.85
C SER A 17 -2.68 16.55 -1.38
N ALA A 18 -2.17 16.16 -0.21
CA ALA A 18 -0.98 16.72 0.43
C ALA A 18 -0.28 15.62 1.26
N PRO A 19 0.96 15.85 1.71
CA PRO A 19 1.66 14.92 2.58
C PRO A 19 0.87 14.63 3.87
N ALA A 20 0.88 13.38 4.30
CA ALA A 20 0.12 12.90 5.45
C ALA A 20 1.01 12.21 6.47
N THR A 21 0.56 12.22 7.73
CA THR A 21 1.13 11.47 8.85
C THR A 21 0.10 10.47 9.36
N PRO A 22 0.50 9.49 10.19
CA PRO A 22 -0.44 8.50 10.75
C PRO A 22 -1.65 9.13 11.48
N GLU A 23 -1.48 10.34 12.01
CA GLU A 23 -2.53 11.08 12.72
C GLU A 23 -3.45 11.85 11.76
N THR A 24 -2.93 12.37 10.65
CA THR A 24 -3.70 13.23 9.73
C THR A 24 -4.38 12.46 8.62
N VAL A 25 -3.87 11.27 8.26
CA VAL A 25 -4.32 10.48 7.12
C VAL A 25 -5.82 10.14 7.17
N GLY A 26 -6.39 9.93 8.36
CA GLY A 26 -7.83 9.64 8.52
C GLY A 26 -8.77 10.79 8.14
N SER A 27 -8.29 12.03 8.19
CA SER A 27 -9.08 13.25 7.92
C SER A 27 -8.64 13.99 6.64
N ALA A 28 -7.63 13.46 5.94
CA ALA A 28 -7.07 14.08 4.76
C ALA A 28 -8.06 14.10 3.59
N THR A 29 -7.88 15.08 2.70
CA THR A 29 -8.61 15.15 1.43
C THR A 29 -8.01 14.15 0.44
N TYR A 30 -8.85 13.29 -0.13
CA TYR A 30 -8.44 12.25 -1.06
C TYR A 30 -8.82 12.59 -2.51
N LEU A 31 -7.89 12.35 -3.44
CA LEU A 31 -8.01 12.53 -4.88
C LEU A 31 -8.13 11.17 -5.56
N ASP A 32 -8.99 11.05 -6.58
CA ASP A 32 -9.29 9.79 -7.25
C ASP A 32 -8.26 9.43 -8.35
N LEU A 33 -7.71 8.21 -8.26
CA LEU A 33 -6.84 7.57 -9.26
C LEU A 33 -7.55 6.43 -10.03
N GLN A 34 -8.81 6.16 -9.72
CA GLN A 34 -9.57 5.01 -10.23
C GLN A 34 -9.67 4.93 -11.77
N CYS A 35 -9.70 6.07 -12.47
CA CYS A 35 -9.80 6.10 -13.94
C CYS A 35 -8.46 5.87 -14.64
N THR A 36 -7.35 5.90 -13.90
CA THR A 36 -6.00 5.81 -14.47
C THR A 36 -5.29 4.53 -14.08
N ILE A 37 -5.61 3.92 -12.93
CA ILE A 37 -4.99 2.68 -12.47
C ILE A 37 -5.72 1.46 -13.06
N LYS A 38 -4.94 0.51 -13.56
CA LYS A 38 -5.41 -0.75 -14.15
C LYS A 38 -5.31 -1.92 -13.17
N GLU A 39 -4.24 -1.94 -12.38
CA GLU A 39 -3.92 -3.04 -11.48
C GLU A 39 -3.32 -2.52 -10.18
N VAL A 40 -3.66 -3.20 -9.09
CA VAL A 40 -3.08 -2.99 -7.77
C VAL A 40 -2.64 -4.32 -7.21
N GLN A 41 -1.36 -4.42 -6.85
CA GLN A 41 -0.81 -5.57 -6.17
C GLN A 41 -0.29 -5.14 -4.80
N PHE A 42 -0.75 -5.84 -3.76
CA PHE A 42 -0.24 -5.68 -2.40
C PHE A 42 0.62 -6.90 -2.05
N THR A 43 1.85 -6.64 -1.64
CA THR A 43 2.77 -7.63 -1.11
C THR A 43 2.95 -7.31 0.38
N GLY A 44 2.40 -8.18 1.23
CA GLY A 44 2.59 -8.04 2.67
C GLY A 44 4.07 -8.17 3.03
N GLY A 45 4.56 -7.27 3.88
CA GLY A 45 5.92 -7.32 4.38
C GLY A 45 6.19 -8.64 5.09
N GLN A 46 7.26 -9.33 4.71
CA GLN A 46 7.70 -10.55 5.39
C GLN A 46 8.78 -10.21 6.41
N LYS A 47 8.70 -10.82 7.59
CA LYS A 47 9.81 -10.78 8.54
C LYS A 47 10.99 -11.56 7.96
N GLN A 48 12.20 -11.06 8.19
CA GLN A 48 13.39 -11.88 7.94
C GLN A 48 13.53 -12.88 9.08
N ASP A 49 13.82 -14.14 8.77
CA ASP A 49 14.21 -15.11 9.78
C ASP A 49 15.73 -15.04 9.96
N ILE A 50 16.19 -14.83 11.20
CA ILE A 50 17.62 -14.81 11.53
C ILE A 50 18.01 -16.20 12.00
N ASP A 51 18.92 -16.83 11.26
CA ASP A 51 19.52 -18.10 11.65
C ASP A 51 20.45 -17.88 12.85
N VAL A 52 20.14 -18.56 13.95
CA VAL A 52 20.92 -18.52 15.19
C VAL A 52 21.47 -19.90 15.55
N THR A 53 21.50 -20.82 14.58
CA THR A 53 21.95 -22.19 14.79
C THR A 53 23.42 -22.21 15.24
N THR A 54 23.68 -22.92 16.34
CA THR A 54 25.02 -23.08 16.90
C THR A 54 25.51 -24.52 16.77
N LEU A 55 26.81 -24.77 16.97
CA LEU A 55 27.37 -26.13 16.96
C LEU A 55 26.80 -27.05 18.04
N CYS A 56 26.16 -26.48 19.08
CA CYS A 56 25.48 -27.23 20.12
C CYS A 56 23.98 -27.41 19.85
N SER A 57 23.45 -26.79 18.79
CA SER A 57 22.03 -26.89 18.43
C SER A 57 21.74 -28.29 17.87
N THR A 58 20.59 -28.84 18.23
CA THR A 58 20.15 -30.18 17.78
C THR A 58 19.37 -30.13 16.47
N GLU A 59 18.83 -28.96 16.12
CA GLU A 59 18.08 -28.66 14.90
C GLU A 59 18.38 -27.22 14.45
N GLN A 60 17.87 -26.82 13.28
CA GLN A 60 18.00 -25.45 12.80
C GLN A 60 17.11 -24.52 13.63
N GLU A 61 17.72 -23.50 14.22
CA GLU A 61 17.07 -22.56 15.13
C GLU A 61 17.01 -21.18 14.47
N ASN A 62 15.79 -20.63 14.39
CA ASN A 62 15.55 -19.32 13.79
C ASN A 62 14.84 -18.42 14.80
N ILE A 63 15.24 -17.14 14.86
CA ILE A 63 14.50 -16.10 15.57
C ILE A 63 13.87 -15.12 14.57
N ASN A 64 12.78 -14.49 14.97
CA ASN A 64 12.16 -13.44 14.18
C ASN A 64 13.10 -12.23 14.11
N GLY A 65 13.51 -11.86 12.90
CA GLY A 65 14.20 -10.62 12.61
C GLY A 65 13.26 -9.43 12.48
N LEU A 66 13.79 -8.33 11.93
CA LEU A 66 13.01 -7.11 11.73
C LEU A 66 11.89 -7.35 10.70
N GLY A 67 10.71 -6.82 10.98
CA GLY A 67 9.60 -6.85 10.03
C GLY A 67 9.92 -5.99 8.80
N ALA A 68 9.80 -6.54 7.60
CA ALA A 68 9.86 -5.73 6.39
C ALA A 68 8.58 -4.89 6.26
N GLN A 69 8.71 -3.73 5.62
CA GLN A 69 7.55 -2.94 5.22
C GLN A 69 6.75 -3.69 4.15
N SER A 70 5.45 -3.41 4.11
CA SER A 70 4.60 -3.93 3.02
C SER A 70 4.76 -3.03 1.80
N GLU A 71 4.64 -3.62 0.62
CA GLU A 71 4.81 -2.92 -0.65
C GLU A 71 3.50 -2.94 -1.44
N ILE A 72 3.22 -1.82 -2.10
CA ILE A 72 2.11 -1.69 -3.04
C ILE A 72 2.67 -1.33 -4.40
N SER A 73 2.27 -2.09 -5.41
CA SER A 73 2.55 -1.77 -6.81
C SER A 73 1.24 -1.39 -7.51
N LEU A 74 1.24 -0.22 -8.16
CA LEU A 74 0.11 0.29 -8.92
C LEU A 74 0.56 0.45 -10.37
N SER A 75 -0.15 -0.20 -11.30
CA SER A 75 0.11 -0.03 -12.74
C SER A 75 -1.07 0.67 -13.41
N GLY A 76 -0.80 1.59 -14.33
CA GLY A 76 -1.86 2.45 -14.89
C GLY A 76 -1.46 3.17 -16.17
N ASN A 77 -2.41 3.89 -16.73
CA ASN A 77 -2.18 4.84 -17.81
C ASN A 77 -1.80 6.20 -17.24
N PHE A 78 -0.88 6.88 -17.93
CA PHE A 78 -0.61 8.28 -17.65
C PHE A 78 -1.75 9.16 -18.18
N TYR A 79 -2.24 10.07 -17.34
CA TYR A 79 -3.24 11.07 -17.67
C TYR A 79 -3.07 12.26 -16.72
N SER A 80 -2.88 13.46 -17.27
CA SER A 80 -2.70 14.66 -16.45
C SER A 80 -3.98 14.97 -15.69
N ASN A 81 -3.93 14.77 -14.37
CA ASN A 81 -4.98 15.11 -13.43
C ASN A 81 -4.36 15.43 -12.07
N PRO A 82 -5.12 16.09 -11.16
CA PRO A 82 -4.58 16.48 -9.85
C PRO A 82 -4.02 15.32 -9.02
N ALA A 83 -4.54 14.10 -9.20
CA ALA A 83 -4.09 12.93 -8.46
C ALA A 83 -2.73 12.41 -8.95
N GLN A 84 -2.47 12.43 -10.26
CA GLN A 84 -1.16 12.10 -10.83
C GLN A 84 -0.14 13.20 -10.62
N ASP A 85 -0.59 14.45 -10.53
CA ASP A 85 0.28 15.56 -10.14
C ASP A 85 0.73 15.41 -8.69
N ALA A 86 -0.15 14.99 -7.77
CA ALA A 86 0.22 14.66 -6.40
C ALA A 86 1.22 13.48 -6.31
N LEU A 87 1.08 12.45 -7.17
CA LEU A 87 2.06 11.36 -7.26
C LEU A 87 3.45 11.86 -7.69
N ARG A 88 3.50 12.81 -8.62
CA ARG A 88 4.74 13.42 -9.09
C ARG A 88 5.35 14.32 -8.01
N GLU A 89 4.54 15.14 -7.35
CA GLU A 89 4.99 15.99 -6.24
C GLU A 89 5.54 15.17 -5.07
N ALA A 90 4.92 14.03 -4.75
CA ALA A 90 5.42 13.11 -3.74
C ALA A 90 6.82 12.58 -4.09
N TYR A 91 7.03 12.24 -5.37
CA TYR A 91 8.33 11.77 -5.88
C TYR A 91 9.39 12.88 -5.88
N ASP A 92 9.04 14.08 -6.33
CA ASP A 92 10.00 15.19 -6.45
C ASP A 92 10.42 15.76 -5.08
N ASN A 93 9.56 15.65 -4.06
CA ASN A 93 9.79 16.22 -2.73
C ASN A 93 10.14 15.19 -1.65
N ASP A 94 10.24 13.90 -1.97
CA ASP A 94 10.50 12.81 -1.01
C ASP A 94 9.57 12.85 0.22
N THR A 95 8.29 13.11 0.01
CA THR A 95 7.28 13.22 1.10
C THR A 95 6.30 12.07 1.11
N THR A 96 5.81 11.73 2.30
CA THR A 96 4.88 10.60 2.48
C THR A 96 3.44 11.02 2.24
N TYR A 97 2.73 10.28 1.40
CA TYR A 97 1.33 10.50 1.05
C TYR A 97 0.48 9.31 1.47
N GLY A 98 -0.76 9.57 1.89
CA GLY A 98 -1.69 8.51 2.24
C GLY A 98 -2.36 7.91 1.01
N PHE A 99 -2.47 6.59 0.97
CA PHE A 99 -3.22 5.87 -0.04
C PHE A 99 -4.45 5.21 0.55
N LYS A 100 -5.53 5.17 -0.24
CA LYS A 100 -6.76 4.51 0.15
C LYS A 100 -7.33 3.71 -1.02
N ILE A 101 -7.66 2.45 -0.75
CA ILE A 101 -8.33 1.56 -1.70
C ILE A 101 -9.67 1.19 -1.11
N ILE A 102 -10.75 1.47 -1.82
CA ILE A 102 -12.12 1.13 -1.41
C ILE A 102 -12.69 0.20 -2.47
N PHE A 103 -13.00 -1.03 -2.09
CA PHE A 103 -13.65 -1.97 -2.99
C PHE A 103 -15.16 -1.69 -3.06
N PRO A 104 -15.86 -2.20 -4.09
CA PRO A 104 -17.31 -2.04 -4.21
C PRO A 104 -18.11 -2.59 -3.03
N SER A 105 -17.53 -3.51 -2.25
CA SER A 105 -18.12 -4.03 -1.00
C SER A 105 -18.18 -2.99 0.12
N GLY A 106 -17.50 -1.85 -0.03
CA GLY A 106 -17.32 -0.83 1.01
C GLY A 106 -16.19 -1.15 1.99
N ILE A 107 -15.61 -2.35 1.90
CA ILE A 107 -14.39 -2.71 2.63
C ILE A 107 -13.21 -2.15 1.85
N GLY A 108 -12.17 -1.73 2.56
CA GLY A 108 -11.02 -1.10 1.95
C GLY A 108 -9.79 -1.16 2.83
N PHE A 109 -8.68 -0.72 2.25
CA PHE A 109 -7.43 -0.56 2.93
C PHE A 109 -7.00 0.90 2.90
N GLN A 110 -6.33 1.33 3.95
CA GLN A 110 -5.72 2.64 4.03
C GLN A 110 -4.27 2.45 4.45
N PHE A 111 -3.38 3.10 3.72
CA PHE A 111 -1.93 2.98 3.87
C PHE A 111 -1.32 4.37 3.91
N LEU A 112 -0.10 4.43 4.41
CA LEU A 112 0.75 5.61 4.45
C LEU A 112 2.15 5.20 3.97
#